data_AF-A0A957RJX8-F1
#
_entry.id   AF-A0A957RJX8-F1
#
_cell.length_a   1.000
_cell.length_b   1.000
_cell.length_c   1.000
_cell.angle_alpha   90.00
_cell.angle_beta   90.00
_cell.angle_gamma   90.00
#
_symmetry.space_group_name_H-M   'P 1'
#
loop_
_entity.id
_entity.type
_entity.pdbx_description
1 polymer ?
#
loop_
_entity_poly.entity_id
_entity_poly.type
_entity_poly.pdbx_seq_one_letter_code
_entity_poly.pdbx_strand_id
1 'polypeptide(L)'
;MALPAWLSTVNPVWLALIATCFTWGVTALGAAMVFLFKTVDRRVLDAMLGFAAGVMIAASFWSLLAPAIDMAKESGNSGWFQAAAGFLLGGLFVAAIDKVLPHLHLGLPKSQAEGIKTQWQRS
;
A
#
# COMPACT_ATOMS: atom_id res chain seq x y z
N MET A 1 4.07 -19.50 13.87
CA MET A 1 5.17 -19.95 12.99
C MET A 1 6.43 -19.26 13.49
N ALA A 2 7.33 -19.99 14.15
CA ALA A 2 8.56 -19.39 14.68
C ALA A 2 9.52 -19.07 13.51
N LEU A 3 10.11 -17.88 13.51
CA LEU A 3 11.15 -17.52 12.56
C LEU A 3 12.36 -18.44 12.76
N PRO A 4 13.08 -18.83 11.70
CA PRO A 4 14.35 -19.53 11.83
C PRO A 4 15.29 -18.76 12.78
N ALA A 5 15.99 -19.45 13.68
CA ALA A 5 16.82 -18.81 14.71
C ALA A 5 17.91 -17.86 14.16
N TRP A 6 18.33 -18.06 12.91
CA TRP A 6 19.27 -17.17 12.23
C TRP A 6 18.65 -15.85 11.75
N LEU A 7 17.33 -15.78 11.56
CA LEU A 7 16.65 -14.53 11.19
C LEU A 7 16.55 -13.58 12.38
N SER A 8 16.39 -14.11 13.60
CA SER A 8 16.31 -13.33 14.83
C SER A 8 17.63 -12.70 15.26
N THR A 9 18.76 -13.13 14.71
CA THR A 9 20.09 -12.55 15.01
C THR A 9 20.47 -11.42 14.04
N VAL A 10 19.76 -11.29 12.92
CA VAL A 10 20.00 -10.23 11.93
C VAL A 10 19.23 -8.97 12.33
N ASN A 11 19.86 -7.80 12.18
CA ASN A 11 19.22 -6.53 12.49
C ASN A 11 17.94 -6.34 11.64
N PRO A 12 16.77 -6.06 12.26
CA PRO A 12 15.50 -5.87 11.55
C PRO A 12 15.55 -4.80 10.45
N VAL A 13 16.40 -3.77 10.60
CA VAL A 13 16.57 -2.70 9.61
C VAL A 13 17.15 -3.24 8.30
N TRP A 14 18.16 -4.13 8.37
CA TRP A 14 18.73 -4.74 7.17
C TRP A 14 17.74 -5.67 6.48
N LEU A 15 16.96 -6.43 7.26
CA LEU A 15 15.90 -7.29 6.73
C LEU A 15 14.83 -6.45 6.01
N ALA A 16 14.36 -5.37 6.63
CA ALA A 16 13.40 -4.45 6.03
C ALA A 16 13.95 -3.82 4.75
N LEU A 17 15.21 -3.40 4.74
CA LEU A 17 15.84 -2.80 3.55
C LEU A 17 15.90 -3.80 2.38
N ILE A 18 16.36 -5.02 2.63
CA ILE A 18 16.45 -6.07 1.60
C ILE A 18 15.05 -6.42 1.08
N ALA A 19 14.07 -6.58 1.97
CA ALA A 19 12.69 -6.86 1.58
C ALA A 19 12.09 -5.72 0.73
N THR A 20 12.40 -4.47 1.07
CA THR A 20 11.91 -3.30 0.33
C THR A 20 12.59 -3.19 -1.05
N CYS A 21 13.90 -3.43 -1.14
CA CYS A 21 14.61 -3.48 -2.43
C CYS A 21 14.08 -4.61 -3.32
N PHE A 22 13.75 -5.76 -2.73
CA PHE A 22 13.17 -6.88 -3.47
C PHE A 22 11.79 -6.52 -4.03
N THR A 23 10.88 -6.00 -3.21
CA THR A 23 9.52 -5.61 -3.65
C THR A 23 9.55 -4.48 -4.69
N TRP A 24 10.48 -3.53 -4.55
CA TRP A 24 10.76 -2.54 -5.58
C TRP A 24 11.24 -3.19 -6.89
N GLY A 25 12.16 -4.16 -6.81
CA GLY A 25 12.65 -4.92 -7.97
C GLY A 25 11.53 -5.67 -8.70
N VAL A 26 10.61 -6.29 -7.96
CA VAL A 26 9.42 -6.95 -8.54
C VAL A 26 8.52 -5.92 -9.25
N THR A 27 8.36 -4.73 -8.69
CA THR A 27 7.59 -3.64 -9.32
C THR A 27 8.27 -3.16 -10.61
N ALA A 28 9.59 -2.97 -10.58
CA ALA A 28 10.38 -2.59 -11.75
C ALA A 28 10.31 -3.65 -12.85
N LEU A 29 10.38 -4.94 -12.50
CA LEU A 29 10.23 -6.05 -13.43
C LEU A 29 8.83 -6.05 -14.07
N GLY A 30 7.79 -5.83 -13.26
CA GLY A 30 6.42 -5.71 -13.76
C GLY A 30 6.26 -4.56 -14.76
N ALA A 31 6.84 -3.39 -14.46
CA ALA A 31 6.84 -2.23 -15.35
C ALA A 31 7.67 -2.46 -16.64
N ALA A 32 8.78 -3.21 -16.55
CA ALA A 32 9.62 -3.51 -17.70
C ALA A 32 8.90 -4.34 -18.78
N MET A 33 7.81 -5.04 -18.44
CA MET A 33 7.00 -5.77 -19.43
C MET A 33 6.40 -4.86 -20.52
N VAL A 34 6.27 -3.55 -20.26
CA VAL A 34 5.81 -2.55 -21.25
C VAL A 34 6.75 -2.46 -22.47
N PHE A 35 8.04 -2.82 -22.33
CA PHE A 35 8.97 -2.89 -23.46
C PHE A 35 8.69 -4.07 -24.41
N LEU A 36 8.01 -5.11 -23.92
CA LEU A 36 7.64 -6.30 -24.71
C LEU A 36 6.21 -6.20 -25.24
N PHE A 37 5.28 -5.70 -24.43
CA PHE A 37 3.86 -5.62 -24.75
C PHE A 37 3.39 -4.16 -24.73
N LYS A 38 3.04 -3.63 -25.90
CA LYS A 38 2.62 -2.23 -26.07
C LYS A 38 1.13 -1.99 -25.80
N THR A 39 0.32 -3.05 -25.86
CA THR A 39 -1.13 -3.02 -25.63
C THR A 39 -1.53 -4.22 -24.78
N VAL A 40 -2.21 -3.97 -23.67
CA VAL A 40 -2.77 -5.00 -22.78
C VAL A 40 -4.28 -5.02 -22.94
N ASP A 41 -4.87 -6.22 -23.00
CA ASP A 41 -6.32 -6.36 -23.02
C ASP A 41 -6.93 -5.81 -21.72
N ARG A 42 -8.00 -5.02 -21.84
CA ARG A 42 -8.58 -4.32 -20.70
C ARG A 42 -9.16 -5.28 -19.65
N ARG A 43 -9.69 -6.44 -20.05
CA ARG A 43 -10.18 -7.46 -19.10
C ARG A 43 -9.04 -8.06 -18.30
N VAL A 44 -7.89 -8.26 -18.93
CA VAL A 44 -6.68 -8.73 -18.24
C VAL A 44 -6.18 -7.68 -17.25
N LEU A 45 -6.14 -6.41 -17.66
CA LEU A 45 -5.76 -5.31 -16.76
C LEU A 45 -6.71 -5.20 -15.55
N ASP A 46 -8.02 -5.23 -15.79
CA ASP A 46 -9.03 -5.16 -14.73
C ASP A 46 -8.92 -6.36 -13.77
N ALA A 47 -8.63 -7.57 -14.29
CA ALA A 47 -8.39 -8.76 -13.48
C ALA A 47 -7.11 -8.63 -12.63
N MET A 48 -6.02 -8.08 -13.19
CA MET A 48 -4.78 -7.83 -12.45
C MET A 48 -4.96 -6.81 -11.33
N LEU A 49 -5.68 -5.71 -11.60
CA LEU A 49 -6.01 -4.69 -10.60
C LEU A 49 -6.89 -5.26 -9.48
N GLY A 50 -7.91 -6.05 -9.84
CA GLY A 50 -8.77 -6.72 -8.87
C GLY A 50 -8.00 -7.72 -7.99
N PHE A 51 -7.09 -8.49 -8.59
CA PHE A 51 -6.21 -9.41 -7.86
C PHE A 51 -5.31 -8.65 -6.86
N ALA A 52 -4.65 -7.58 -7.31
CA ALA A 52 -3.81 -6.76 -6.46
C ALA A 52 -4.59 -6.15 -5.28
N ALA A 53 -5.79 -5.60 -5.56
CA ALA A 53 -6.68 -5.09 -4.52
C ALA A 53 -7.06 -6.16 -3.50
N GLY A 54 -7.41 -7.37 -3.96
CA GLY A 54 -7.75 -8.49 -3.09
C GLY A 54 -6.60 -8.92 -2.17
N VAL A 55 -5.40 -9.08 -2.72
CA VAL A 55 -4.19 -9.43 -1.93
C VAL A 55 -3.91 -8.39 -0.86
N MET A 56 -4.02 -7.10 -1.20
CA MET A 56 -3.76 -6.02 -0.23
C MET A 56 -4.80 -5.96 0.89
N ILE A 57 -6.08 -6.23 0.60
CA ILE A 57 -7.14 -6.30 1.62
C ILE A 57 -6.88 -7.49 2.57
N ALA A 58 -6.56 -8.66 2.03
CA ALA A 58 -6.30 -9.86 2.83
C ALA A 58 -5.07 -9.68 3.74
N ALA A 59 -3.95 -9.16 3.20
CA ALA A 59 -2.76 -8.87 3.97
C ALA A 59 -3.03 -7.84 5.08
N SER A 60 -3.83 -6.81 4.78
CA SER A 60 -4.18 -5.78 5.76
C SER A 60 -4.93 -6.35 6.97
N PHE A 61 -5.82 -7.32 6.78
CA PHE A 61 -6.55 -7.93 7.90
C PHE A 61 -5.75 -9.02 8.62
N TRP A 62 -5.25 -10.03 7.88
CA TRP A 62 -4.61 -11.21 8.48
C TRP A 62 -3.16 -10.97 8.91
N SER A 63 -2.41 -10.18 8.15
CA SER A 63 -0.97 -9.99 8.41
C SER A 63 -0.67 -8.75 9.25
N LEU A 64 -1.57 -7.76 9.27
CA LEU A 64 -1.37 -6.51 10.00
C LEU A 64 -2.38 -6.33 11.14
N LEU A 65 -3.68 -6.23 10.85
CA LEU A 65 -4.68 -5.85 11.85
C LEU A 65 -4.89 -6.91 12.94
N ALA A 66 -5.07 -8.18 12.59
CA ALA A 66 -5.27 -9.25 13.57
C ALA A 66 -4.05 -9.40 14.52
N PRO A 67 -2.80 -9.49 14.02
CA PRO A 67 -1.62 -9.48 14.89
C PRO A 67 -1.49 -8.21 15.74
N ALA A 68 -1.83 -7.04 15.20
CA ALA A 68 -1.78 -5.79 15.95
C ALA A 68 -2.77 -5.77 17.13
N ILE A 69 -3.98 -6.33 16.96
CA ILE A 69 -4.96 -6.45 18.04
C ILE A 69 -4.42 -7.37 19.15
N ASP A 70 -3.77 -8.48 18.80
CA ASP A 70 -3.23 -9.41 19.79
C ASP A 70 -2.03 -8.80 20.55
N MET A 71 -1.12 -8.13 19.84
CA MET A 71 -0.02 -7.38 20.47
C MET A 71 -0.52 -6.25 21.40
N ALA A 72 -1.63 -5.61 21.05
CA ALA A 72 -2.23 -4.56 21.88
C ALA A 72 -2.91 -5.09 23.14
N LYS A 73 -3.45 -6.33 23.12
CA LYS A 73 -3.99 -6.99 24.32
C LYS A 73 -2.89 -7.33 25.33
N GLU A 74 -1.73 -7.78 24.85
CA GLU A 74 -0.57 -8.10 25.70
C GLU A 74 0.01 -6.85 26.40
N SER A 75 -0.20 -5.66 25.82
CA SER A 75 0.28 -4.38 26.35
C SER A 75 -0.60 -3.78 27.48
N GLY A 76 -1.58 -4.53 28.00
CA GLY A 76 -2.29 -4.22 29.25
C GLY A 76 -3.45 -3.22 29.16
N ASN A 77 -3.89 -2.83 27.96
CA ASN A 77 -5.01 -1.91 27.76
C ASN A 77 -6.16 -2.58 26.98
N SER A 78 -7.27 -1.86 26.74
CA SER A 78 -8.34 -2.32 25.83
C SER A 78 -7.78 -2.47 24.39
N GLY A 79 -7.10 -3.59 24.11
CA GLY A 79 -6.22 -3.77 22.96
C GLY A 79 -6.90 -3.60 21.59
N TRP A 80 -8.22 -3.81 21.53
CA TRP A 80 -9.00 -3.55 20.33
C TRP A 80 -9.08 -2.05 19.99
N PHE A 81 -9.11 -1.16 21.00
CA PHE A 81 -9.29 0.27 20.80
C PHE A 81 -8.05 0.91 20.17
N GLN A 82 -6.85 0.55 20.63
CA GLN A 82 -5.60 1.10 20.10
C GLN A 82 -5.37 0.70 18.64
N ALA A 83 -5.59 -0.58 18.32
CA ALA A 83 -5.49 -1.08 16.95
C ALA A 83 -6.55 -0.44 16.02
N ALA A 84 -7.80 -0.34 16.48
CA ALA A 84 -8.88 0.29 15.72
C ALA A 84 -8.64 1.80 15.50
N ALA A 85 -8.20 2.53 16.54
CA ALA A 85 -7.88 3.94 16.43
C ALA A 85 -6.73 4.19 15.45
N GLY A 86 -5.64 3.39 15.54
CA GLY A 86 -4.53 3.48 14.59
C GLY A 86 -4.94 3.18 13.15
N PHE A 87 -5.76 2.15 12.94
CA PHE A 87 -6.29 1.80 11.62
C PHE A 87 -7.16 2.91 11.02
N LEU A 88 -8.10 3.46 11.80
CA LEU A 88 -8.97 4.55 11.37
C LEU A 88 -8.19 5.84 11.09
N LEU A 89 -7.23 6.18 11.94
CA LEU A 89 -6.36 7.34 11.71
C LEU A 89 -5.53 7.18 10.45
N GLY A 90 -5.00 5.99 10.17
CA GLY A 90 -4.30 5.69 8.91
C GLY A 90 -5.21 5.85 7.69
N GLY A 91 -6.45 5.34 7.77
CA GLY A 91 -7.45 5.52 6.70
C GLY A 91 -7.81 6.99 6.47
N LEU A 92 -8.05 7.75 7.55
CA LEU A 92 -8.32 9.20 7.48
C LEU A 92 -7.11 9.96 6.93
N PHE A 93 -5.89 9.56 7.29
CA PHE A 93 -4.66 10.16 6.78
C PHE A 93 -4.54 9.97 5.26
N VAL A 94 -4.77 8.75 4.76
CA VAL A 94 -4.78 8.48 3.31
C VAL A 94 -5.89 9.28 2.62
N ALA A 95 -7.09 9.32 3.18
CA ALA A 95 -8.20 10.10 2.63
C ALA A 95 -7.93 11.62 2.63
N ALA A 96 -7.21 12.13 3.63
CA ALA A 96 -6.80 13.53 3.67
C ALA A 96 -5.74 13.82 2.59
N ILE A 97 -4.77 12.94 2.41
CA ILE A 97 -3.77 13.06 1.34
C ILE A 97 -4.44 13.07 -0.02
N ASP A 98 -5.41 12.18 -0.26
CA ASP A 98 -6.14 12.10 -1.53
C ASP A 98 -6.83 13.43 -1.86
N LYS A 99 -7.46 14.09 -0.88
CA LYS A 99 -8.09 15.41 -1.05
C LYS A 99 -7.11 16.56 -1.27
N VAL A 100 -5.90 16.46 -0.71
CA VAL A 100 -4.88 17.52 -0.81
C VAL A 100 -4.12 17.40 -2.13
N LEU A 101 -3.85 16.17 -2.58
CA LEU A 101 -3.13 15.92 -3.82
C LEU A 101 -3.99 16.30 -5.02
N PRO A 102 -3.49 17.15 -5.94
CA PRO A 102 -4.19 17.48 -7.15
C PRO A 102 -4.22 16.25 -8.06
N HIS A 103 -5.34 15.52 -8.04
CA HIS A 103 -5.54 14.34 -8.85
C HIS A 103 -6.70 14.55 -9.82
N LEU A 104 -6.52 14.06 -11.04
CA LEU A 104 -7.55 14.05 -12.07
C LEU A 104 -8.09 12.63 -12.15
N HIS A 105 -9.38 12.43 -11.86
CA HIS A 105 -10.00 11.12 -12.10
C HIS A 105 -9.90 10.77 -13.59
N LEU A 106 -9.40 9.56 -13.88
CA LEU A 106 -9.26 9.02 -15.23
C LEU A 106 -10.62 9.06 -15.96
N GLY A 107 -10.79 10.01 -16.88
CA GLY A 107 -11.98 10.17 -17.73
C GLY A 107 -12.81 11.45 -17.51
N LEU A 108 -12.49 12.29 -16.52
CA LEU A 108 -13.18 13.58 -16.32
C LEU A 108 -12.43 14.74 -17.02
N PRO A 109 -13.16 15.76 -17.53
CA PRO A 109 -12.54 16.94 -18.14
C PRO A 109 -11.67 17.68 -17.11
N LYS A 110 -10.57 18.30 -17.56
CA LYS A 110 -9.62 19.08 -16.71
C LYS A 110 -10.30 20.18 -15.86
N SER A 111 -11.54 20.56 -16.17
CA SER A 111 -12.36 21.49 -15.40
C SER A 111 -12.85 20.94 -14.05
N GLN A 112 -12.83 19.62 -13.86
CA GLN A 112 -13.19 18.92 -12.61
C GLN A 112 -11.97 18.33 -11.89
N ALA A 113 -10.77 18.86 -12.16
CA ALA A 113 -9.58 18.48 -11.39
C ALA A 113 -9.75 18.93 -9.94
N GLU A 114 -9.73 17.98 -9.00
CA GLU A 114 -9.78 18.25 -7.57
C GLU A 114 -8.37 18.59 -7.03
N GLY A 115 -8.31 19.18 -5.84
CA GLY A 115 -7.07 19.55 -5.15
C GLY A 115 -6.63 21.01 -5.33
N ILE A 116 -5.58 21.41 -4.60
CA ILE A 116 -5.04 22.78 -4.63
C ILE A 116 -4.48 23.05 -6.02
N LYS A 117 -4.94 24.13 -6.68
CA LYS A 117 -4.39 24.59 -7.95
C LYS A 117 -2.93 25.00 -7.75
N THR A 118 -1.99 24.13 -8.12
CA THR A 118 -0.56 24.46 -8.12
C THR A 118 -0.15 24.95 -9.51
N GLN A 119 0.70 25.99 -9.56
CA GLN A 119 1.29 26.48 -10.82
C GLN A 119 2.41 25.56 -11.35
N TRP A 120 2.48 24.30 -10.89
CA TRP A 120 3.48 23.32 -11.30
C TRP A 120 3.12 22.71 -12.66
N GLN A 121 3.01 23.56 -13.67
CA GLN A 121 3.14 23.17 -15.07
C GLN A 121 4.53 23.61 -15.50
N ARG A 122 5.52 22.73 -15.33
CA ARG A 122 6.76 22.85 -16.10
C ARG A 122 6.50 22.29 -17.50
N SER A 123 7.00 23.07 -18.46
CA SER A 123 6.90 22.99 -19.91
C SER A 123 7.09 21.62 -20.53
#